data_AF-A0A1I1U5G1-F1
#
_entry.id   AF-A0A1I1U5G1-F1
#
_cell.length_a   1.000
_cell.length_b   1.000
_cell.length_c   1.000
_cell.angle_alpha   90.00
_cell.angle_beta   90.00
_cell.angle_gamma   90.00
#
_symmetry.space_group_name_H-M   'P 1'
#
loop_
_entity.id
_entity.type
_entity.pdbx_description
1 polymer ?
#
loop_
_entity_poly.entity_id
_entity_poly.type
_entity_poly.pdbx_seq_one_letter_code
_entity_poly.pdbx_strand_id
1 'polypeptide(L)'
;MIKGYKDGSFLPNALISRIEMTAMLMRTLSEQSTHASTDFADDRLIPAWAKSYVAAAYDAGIVKGRGNNRFIPEATATRAEAVTMVLHLLDYNHKAK
;
A
#
# COMPACT_ATOMS: atom_id res chain seq x y z
N MET A 1 -8.21 -3.85 -7.74
CA MET A 1 -8.30 -3.32 -9.13
C MET A 1 -7.32 -2.18 -9.31
N ILE A 2 -6.69 -2.07 -10.49
CA ILE A 2 -5.79 -0.96 -10.86
C ILE A 2 -6.64 0.15 -11.50
N LYS A 3 -6.46 1.40 -11.08
CA LYS A 3 -7.09 2.58 -11.68
C LYS A 3 -5.99 3.47 -12.27
N GLY A 4 -6.26 4.07 -13.42
CA GLY A 4 -5.38 5.05 -14.05
C GLY A 4 -5.35 6.38 -13.29
N TYR A 5 -4.53 7.31 -13.79
CA TYR A 5 -4.38 8.65 -13.23
C TYR A 5 -5.56 9.55 -13.57
N LYS A 6 -5.64 10.71 -12.91
CA LYS A 6 -6.75 11.68 -13.09
C LYS A 6 -6.86 12.21 -14.52
N ASP A 7 -5.79 12.18 -15.29
CA ASP A 7 -5.72 12.63 -16.69
C ASP A 7 -6.19 11.55 -17.69
N GLY A 8 -6.63 10.39 -17.21
CA GLY A 8 -7.08 9.26 -18.04
C GLY A 8 -5.95 8.36 -18.53
N SER A 9 -4.69 8.66 -18.20
CA SER A 9 -3.56 7.81 -18.56
C SER A 9 -3.45 6.60 -17.62
N PHE A 10 -2.95 5.47 -18.15
CA PHE A 10 -2.64 4.27 -17.34
C PHE A 10 -1.13 4.16 -17.04
N LEU A 11 -0.28 4.68 -17.92
CA LEU A 11 1.19 4.66 -17.83
C LEU A 11 1.77 3.27 -17.45
N PRO A 12 1.57 2.22 -18.28
CA PRO A 12 1.90 0.84 -17.94
C PRO A 12 3.40 0.60 -17.69
N ASN A 13 4.26 1.45 -18.23
CA ASN A 13 5.72 1.35 -18.09
C ASN A 13 6.27 2.31 -17.02
N ALA A 14 5.43 3.12 -16.39
CA ALA A 14 5.87 4.01 -15.33
C ALA A 14 6.22 3.20 -14.08
N LEU A 15 7.28 3.62 -13.40
CA LEU A 15 7.58 3.14 -12.07
C LEU A 15 6.47 3.60 -11.13
N ILE A 16 6.00 2.69 -10.28
CA ILE A 16 5.01 3.01 -9.26
C ILE A 16 5.69 3.25 -7.92
N SER A 17 5.10 4.15 -7.14
CA SER A 17 5.47 4.39 -5.76
C SER A 17 5.00 3.26 -4.84
N ARG A 18 5.60 3.19 -3.66
CA ARG A 18 5.21 2.24 -2.61
C ARG A 18 3.75 2.44 -2.19
N ILE A 19 3.28 3.68 -2.17
CA ILE A 19 1.90 3.99 -1.80
C ILE A 19 0.90 3.54 -2.86
N GLU A 20 1.21 3.72 -4.14
CA GLU A 20 0.39 3.23 -5.24
C GLU A 20 0.31 1.70 -5.24
N MET A 21 1.44 1.03 -5.06
CA MET A 21 1.49 -0.43 -4.92
C MET A 21 0.62 -0.92 -3.76
N THR A 22 0.72 -0.28 -2.59
CA THR A 22 -0.10 -0.63 -1.41
C THR A 22 -1.58 -0.47 -1.71
N ALA A 23 -1.98 0.66 -2.30
CA ALA A 23 -3.37 0.92 -2.64
C ALA A 23 -3.90 -0.05 -3.71
N MET A 24 -3.07 -0.50 -4.66
CA MET A 24 -3.47 -1.53 -5.62
C MET A 24 -3.81 -2.84 -4.93
N LEU A 25 -2.96 -3.32 -4.02
CA LEU A 25 -3.16 -4.56 -3.28
C LEU A 25 -4.41 -4.50 -2.39
N MET A 26 -4.57 -3.45 -1.60
CA MET A 26 -5.75 -3.32 -0.72
C MET A 26 -7.06 -3.21 -1.51
N ARG A 27 -7.04 -2.58 -2.68
CA ARG A 27 -8.18 -2.60 -3.61
C ARG A 27 -8.45 -3.97 -4.25
N THR A 28 -7.51 -4.92 -4.22
CA THR A 28 -7.81 -6.30 -4.64
C THR A 28 -8.57 -7.06 -3.55
N LEU A 29 -8.29 -6.77 -2.28
CA LEU A 29 -9.01 -7.30 -1.13
C LEU A 29 -10.35 -6.61 -0.88
N SER A 30 -10.58 -5.45 -1.52
CA SER A 30 -11.69 -4.54 -1.19
C SER A 30 -11.68 -4.08 0.26
N GLU A 31 -10.48 -3.99 0.85
CA GLU A 31 -10.27 -3.64 2.25
C GLU A 31 -9.74 -2.22 2.40
N GLN A 32 -10.30 -1.53 3.39
CA GLN A 32 -9.91 -0.20 3.83
C GLN A 32 -10.19 -0.11 5.33
N SER A 33 -9.36 0.64 6.05
CA SER A 33 -9.60 0.85 7.47
C SER A 33 -10.63 1.95 7.69
N THR A 34 -11.36 1.87 8.80
CA THR A 34 -12.32 2.92 9.23
C THR A 34 -11.61 4.17 9.74
N HIS A 35 -10.33 4.05 10.07
CA HIS A 35 -9.47 5.16 10.47
C HIS A 35 -8.48 5.51 9.34
N ALA A 36 -8.09 6.79 9.30
CA ALA A 36 -7.18 7.35 8.32
C ALA A 36 -5.92 7.90 9.02
N SER A 37 -5.34 7.10 9.89
CA SER A 37 -4.06 7.37 10.56
C SER A 37 -3.25 6.09 10.59
N THR A 38 -1.95 6.20 10.45
CA THR A 38 -1.01 5.10 10.60
C THR A 38 -0.06 5.40 11.76
N ASP A 39 0.52 4.36 12.35
CA ASP A 39 1.54 4.51 13.41
C ASP A 39 2.92 4.85 12.84
N PHE A 40 3.04 5.12 11.53
CA PHE A 40 4.32 5.45 10.91
C PHE A 40 4.77 6.87 11.26
N ALA A 41 6.07 7.03 11.52
CA ALA A 41 6.68 8.31 11.86
C ALA A 41 6.55 9.37 10.73
N ASP A 42 6.29 8.94 9.51
CA ASP A 42 6.06 9.78 8.34
C ASP A 42 4.60 9.73 7.83
N ASP A 43 3.63 9.39 8.70
CA ASP A 43 2.19 9.37 8.37
C ASP A 43 1.70 10.66 7.68
N ARG A 44 2.25 11.82 8.07
CA ARG A 44 1.94 13.12 7.45
C ARG A 44 2.28 13.21 5.96
N LEU A 45 3.17 12.35 5.46
CA LEU A 45 3.53 12.27 4.04
C LEU A 45 2.56 11.39 3.24
N ILE A 46 1.67 10.66 3.91
CA ILE A 46 0.66 9.81 3.27
C ILE A 46 -0.54 10.68 2.88
N PRO A 47 -0.84 10.88 1.58
CA PRO A 47 -1.99 11.64 1.15
C PRO A 47 -3.32 11.01 1.60
N ALA A 48 -4.32 11.85 1.85
CA ALA A 48 -5.61 11.45 2.41
C ALA A 48 -6.30 10.32 1.63
N TRP A 49 -6.19 10.29 0.29
CA TRP A 49 -6.80 9.24 -0.54
C TRP A 49 -6.24 7.84 -0.28
N ALA A 50 -5.02 7.75 0.25
CA ALA A 50 -4.29 6.52 0.46
C ALA A 50 -4.29 6.07 1.93
N LYS A 51 -4.53 7.00 2.88
CA LYS A 51 -4.36 6.73 4.32
C LYS A 51 -5.15 5.51 4.81
N SER A 52 -6.42 5.38 4.43
CA SER A 52 -7.25 4.23 4.84
C SER A 52 -6.73 2.89 4.30
N TYR A 53 -6.12 2.90 3.12
CA TYR A 53 -5.50 1.71 2.54
C TYR A 53 -4.17 1.38 3.23
N VAL A 54 -3.35 2.38 3.53
CA VAL A 54 -2.06 2.14 4.21
C VAL A 54 -2.31 1.68 5.66
N ALA A 55 -3.29 2.25 6.35
CA ALA A 55 -3.70 1.82 7.68
C ALA A 55 -4.14 0.34 7.67
N ALA A 56 -5.08 -0.02 6.77
CA ALA A 56 -5.52 -1.42 6.65
C ALA A 56 -4.37 -2.37 6.30
N ALA A 57 -3.47 -1.98 5.40
CA ALA A 57 -2.33 -2.80 5.01
C ALA A 57 -1.32 -2.99 6.17
N TYR A 58 -1.20 -1.99 7.03
CA TYR A 58 -0.38 -2.06 8.25
C TYR A 58 -1.02 -2.99 9.28
N ASP A 59 -2.32 -2.82 9.56
CA ASP A 59 -3.10 -3.65 10.49
C ASP A 59 -3.09 -5.13 10.07
N ALA A 60 -3.22 -5.38 8.76
CA ALA A 60 -3.16 -6.72 8.17
C ALA A 60 -1.74 -7.32 8.12
N GLY A 61 -0.71 -6.56 8.48
CA GLY A 61 0.70 -6.98 8.41
C GLY A 61 1.25 -7.14 6.99
N ILE A 62 0.51 -6.70 5.97
CA ILE A 62 0.90 -6.73 4.56
C ILE A 62 2.07 -5.76 4.32
N VAL A 63 1.96 -4.58 4.92
CA VAL A 63 2.97 -3.51 4.87
C VAL A 63 3.65 -3.39 6.23
N LYS A 64 4.98 -3.33 6.21
CA LYS A 64 5.81 -3.04 7.38
C LYS A 64 6.60 -1.76 7.18
N GLY A 65 6.93 -1.07 8.27
CA GLY A 65 7.81 0.09 8.23
C GLY A 65 9.23 -0.31 7.81
N ARG A 66 9.95 0.64 7.21
CA ARG A 66 11.40 0.61 7.07
C ARG A 66 12.01 1.46 8.19
N GLY A 67 13.31 1.34 8.40
CA GLY A 67 14.05 1.94 9.54
C GLY A 67 13.51 3.29 10.03
N ASN A 68 13.57 3.49 11.35
CA ASN A 68 12.92 4.59 12.07
C ASN A 68 11.39 4.59 11.95
N ASN A 69 10.77 3.41 11.79
CA ASN A 69 9.32 3.25 11.70
C ASN A 69 8.65 4.12 10.60
N ARG A 70 9.21 4.11 9.39
CA ARG A 70 8.74 4.92 8.27
C ARG A 70 8.09 4.09 7.17
N PHE A 71 7.02 4.59 6.58
CA PHE A 71 6.40 4.03 5.39
C PHE A 71 7.13 4.43 4.11
N ILE A 72 7.62 5.66 3.99
CA ILE A 72 8.31 6.19 2.80
C ILE A 72 7.40 6.09 1.54
N PRO A 73 6.28 6.85 1.50
CA PRO A 73 5.21 6.65 0.51
C PRO A 73 5.66 6.78 -0.94
N GLU A 74 6.52 7.76 -1.22
CA GLU A 74 7.02 8.08 -2.57
C GLU A 74 8.22 7.22 -3.01
N ALA A 75 8.70 6.29 -2.17
CA ALA A 75 9.78 5.40 -2.58
C ALA A 75 9.33 4.56 -3.77
N THR A 76 10.16 4.51 -4.81
CA THR A 76 9.94 3.61 -5.94
C THR A 76 9.88 2.17 -5.45
N ALA A 77 8.81 1.46 -5.78
CA ALA A 77 8.65 0.07 -5.42
C ALA A 77 9.67 -0.81 -6.16
N THR A 78 10.44 -1.61 -5.43
CA THR A 78 11.32 -2.61 -6.05
C THR A 78 10.58 -3.90 -6.34
N ARG A 79 11.09 -4.72 -7.28
CA ARG A 79 10.54 -6.05 -7.57
C ARG A 79 10.50 -6.95 -6.32
N ALA A 80 11.54 -6.89 -5.49
CA ALA A 80 11.63 -7.68 -4.26
C ALA A 80 10.54 -7.29 -3.24
N GLU A 81 10.29 -5.99 -3.11
CA GLU A 81 9.23 -5.47 -2.24
C GLU A 81 7.85 -5.84 -2.74
N ALA A 82 7.61 -5.73 -4.04
CA ALA A 82 6.35 -6.13 -4.65
C ALA A 82 6.05 -7.61 -4.37
N VAL A 83 7.02 -8.49 -4.60
CA VAL A 83 6.86 -9.93 -4.32
C VAL A 83 6.60 -10.16 -2.82
N THR A 84 7.34 -9.49 -1.95
CA THR A 84 7.17 -9.63 -0.50
C THR A 84 5.76 -9.22 -0.05
N MET A 85 5.24 -8.10 -0.56
CA MET A 85 3.90 -7.64 -0.21
C MET A 85 2.80 -8.52 -0.79
N VAL A 86 3.00 -9.08 -1.98
CA VAL A 86 2.09 -10.09 -2.55
C VAL A 86 2.06 -11.36 -1.69
N LEU A 87 3.22 -11.84 -1.24
CA LEU A 87 3.30 -13.01 -0.35
C LEU A 87 2.57 -12.76 0.98
N HIS A 88 2.80 -11.61 1.62
CA HIS A 88 2.08 -11.27 2.85
C HIS A 88 0.56 -11.18 2.62
N LEU A 89 0.11 -10.64 1.49
CA LEU A 89 -1.30 -10.60 1.13
C LEU A 89 -1.89 -12.00 0.97
N LEU A 90 -1.19 -12.91 0.30
CA LEU A 90 -1.64 -14.30 0.13
C LEU A 90 -1.72 -15.02 1.48
N ASP A 91 -0.74 -14.81 2.36
CA ASP A 91 -0.74 -15.37 3.72
C ASP A 91 -1.90 -14.82 4.57
N TYR A 92 -2.16 -13.50 4.48
CA TYR A 92 -3.29 -12.87 5.16
C TYR A 92 -4.63 -13.45 4.67
N ASN A 93 -4.83 -13.56 3.37
CA ASN A 93 -6.07 -14.07 2.77
C ASN A 93 -6.31 -15.57 3.07
N HIS A 94 -5.26 -16.36 3.29
CA HIS A 94 -5.40 -17.74 3.76
C HIS A 94 -5.83 -17.83 5.23
N LYS A 95 -5.39 -16.89 6.09
CA LYS A 95 -5.74 -16.87 7.52
C LYS A 95 -7.10 -16.24 7.83
N ALA A 96 -7.58 -15.36 6.95
CA ALA A 96 -8.86 -14.66 7.10
C ALA A 96 -10.09 -15.51 6.71
N LYS A 97 -9.88 -16.73 6.20
CA LYS A 97 -10.91 -17.75 5.97
C LYS A 97 -10.93 -18.75 7.13
#